data_AF-A0A967SH67-F1
#
_entry.id   AF-A0A967SH67-F1
#
_cell.length_a   1.000
_cell.length_b   1.000
_cell.length_c   1.000
_cell.angle_alpha   90.00
_cell.angle_beta   90.00
_cell.angle_gamma   90.00
#
_symmetry.space_group_name_H-M   'P 1'
#
loop_
_entity.id
_entity.type
_entity.pdbx_description
1 polymer ?
#
loop_
_entity_poly.entity_id
_entity_poly.type
_entity_poly.pdbx_seq_one_letter_code
_entity_poly.pdbx_strand_id
1 'polypeptide(L)' 'MTRSGIDVLIEERTAELRGARLGVIAHPASVTRELRSTVDAILEHPDLDLAAVFGPQHGVHGEKQDNM' A
#
# COMPACT_ATOMS: atom_id res chain seq x y z
N MET A 1 -15.63 16.37 -1.25
CA MET A 1 -15.15 15.02 -0.87
C MET A 1 -13.63 15.05 -0.85
N THR A 2 -13.01 14.39 0.11
CA THR A 2 -11.55 14.34 0.28
C THR A 2 -11.00 13.11 -0.44
N ARG A 3 -9.82 13.21 -1.05
CA ARG A 3 -9.07 12.06 -1.61
C ARG A 3 -7.97 11.65 -0.63
N SER A 4 -7.76 10.35 -0.48
CA SER A 4 -6.66 9.86 0.35
C SER A 4 -5.31 10.09 -0.33
N GLY A 5 -4.22 10.03 0.42
CA GLY A 5 -2.87 10.14 -0.14
C GLY A 5 -2.55 9.02 -1.13
N ILE A 6 -3.08 7.80 -0.90
CA ILE A 6 -2.82 6.67 -1.79
C ILE A 6 -3.54 6.83 -3.14
N ASP A 7 -4.77 7.37 -3.15
CA ASP A 7 -5.48 7.63 -4.41
C ASP A 7 -4.70 8.64 -5.26
N VAL A 8 -4.25 9.75 -4.64
CA VAL A 8 -3.44 10.76 -5.34
C VAL A 8 -2.10 10.19 -5.81
N LEU A 9 -1.46 9.33 -5.01
CA LEU A 9 -0.20 8.71 -5.39
C LEU A 9 -0.32 7.87 -6.65
N ILE A 10 -1.32 6.97 -6.68
CA ILE A 10 -1.54 6.02 -7.78
C ILE A 10 -2.04 6.72 -9.03
N GLU A 11 -2.91 7.73 -8.91
CA GLU A 11 -3.51 8.41 -10.06
C GLU A 11 -2.58 9.43 -10.71
N GLU A 12 -1.77 10.14 -9.92
CA GLU A 12 -1.12 11.38 -10.39
C GLU A 12 0.39 11.44 -10.16
N ARG A 13 0.94 10.69 -9.21
CA ARG A 13 2.30 10.95 -8.67
C ARG A 13 3.27 9.77 -8.79
N THR A 14 2.88 8.68 -9.46
CA THR A 14 3.74 7.48 -9.62
C THR A 14 5.07 7.78 -10.31
N ALA A 15 5.10 8.80 -11.17
CA ALA A 15 6.31 9.28 -11.83
C ALA A 15 7.42 9.69 -10.84
N GLU A 16 7.07 10.17 -9.64
CA GLU A 16 8.03 10.58 -8.61
C GLU A 16 8.77 9.40 -7.98
N LEU A 17 8.23 8.19 -8.11
CA LEU A 17 8.75 6.96 -7.53
C LEU A 17 9.34 5.98 -8.57
N ARG A 18 9.31 6.34 -9.86
CA ARG A 18 9.83 5.48 -10.93
C ARG A 18 11.30 5.13 -10.71
N GLY A 19 11.61 3.83 -10.80
CA GLY A 19 12.96 3.29 -10.61
C GLY A 19 13.42 3.18 -9.15
N ALA A 20 12.61 3.64 -8.18
CA ALA A 20 12.87 3.41 -6.77
C ALA A 20 12.32 2.04 -6.34
N ARG A 21 13.06 1.35 -5.46
CA ARG A 21 12.58 0.14 -4.78
C ARG A 21 11.75 0.54 -3.57
N LEU A 22 10.47 0.23 -3.58
CA LEU A 22 9.51 0.71 -2.58
C LEU A 22 9.34 -0.28 -1.44
N GLY A 23 9.37 0.24 -0.21
CA GLY A 23 8.91 -0.44 0.99
C GLY A 23 7.59 0.15 1.43
N VAL A 24 6.56 -0.68 1.63
CA VAL A 24 5.22 -0.23 2.03
C VAL A 24 4.92 -0.66 3.45
N ILE A 25 4.56 0.29 4.31
CA ILE A 25 4.02 0.02 5.65
C ILE A 25 2.49 0.08 5.54
N ALA A 26 1.80 -1.03 5.79
CA ALA A 26 0.35 -1.12 5.61
C ALA A 26 -0.32 -1.95 6.71
N HIS A 27 -1.62 -1.70 6.88
CA HIS A 27 -2.54 -2.44 7.74
C HIS A 27 -3.90 -2.58 7.02
N PRO A 28 -4.87 -3.37 7.53
CA PRO A 28 -6.11 -3.66 6.80
C PRO A 28 -6.93 -2.45 6.33
N ALA A 29 -6.87 -1.30 7.02
CA ALA A 29 -7.57 -0.09 6.58
C ALA A 29 -6.79 0.76 5.56
N SER A 30 -5.57 0.34 5.19
CA SER A 30 -4.79 0.94 4.11
C SER A 30 -5.37 0.54 2.75
N VAL A 31 -6.46 1.19 2.34
CA VAL A 31 -7.16 0.91 1.08
C VAL A 31 -7.33 2.16 0.21
N THR A 32 -7.45 1.97 -1.10
CA THR A 32 -7.87 3.01 -2.05
C THR A 32 -9.36 3.30 -1.88
N ARG A 33 -9.86 4.33 -2.57
CA ARG A 33 -11.28 4.67 -2.61
C ARG A 33 -12.18 3.54 -3.11
N GLU A 34 -11.66 2.65 -3.96
CA GLU A 34 -12.33 1.45 -4.47
C GLU A 34 -12.24 0.26 -3.51
N LEU A 35 -11.77 0.48 -2.27
CA LEU A 35 -11.56 -0.55 -1.24
C LEU A 35 -10.56 -1.63 -1.65
N ARG A 36 -9.63 -1.30 -2.55
CA ARG A 36 -8.49 -2.16 -2.89
C ARG A 36 -7.36 -1.95 -1.89
N SER A 37 -6.69 -3.02 -1.48
CA SER A 37 -5.48 -2.94 -0.65
C SER A 37 -4.44 -2.01 -1.28
N THR A 38 -3.84 -1.14 -0.47
CA THR A 38 -2.73 -0.27 -0.91
C THR A 38 -1.55 -1.10 -1.42
N VAL A 39 -1.29 -2.25 -0.81
CA VAL A 39 -0.21 -3.16 -1.21
C VAL A 39 -0.46 -3.67 -2.63
N ASP A 40 -1.68 -4.13 -2.91
CA ASP A 40 -2.05 -4.65 -4.23
C ASP A 40 -2.05 -3.55 -5.27
N ALA A 41 -2.56 -2.36 -4.92
CA ALA A 41 -2.56 -1.21 -5.82
C ALA A 41 -1.14 -0.80 -6.25
N ILE A 42 -0.16 -0.89 -5.33
CA ILE A 42 1.25 -0.59 -5.64
C ILE A 42 1.89 -1.76 -6.40
N LEU A 43 1.65 -3.01 -5.99
CA LEU A 43 2.21 -4.20 -6.61
C LEU A 43 1.78 -4.37 -8.07
N GLU A 44 0.52 -4.05 -8.38
CA GLU A 44 -0.04 -4.17 -9.73
C GLU A 44 0.28 -2.97 -10.63
N HIS A 45 0.81 -1.86 -10.08
CA HIS A 45 1.06 -0.66 -10.86
C HIS A 45 2.34 -0.79 -11.70
N PRO A 46 2.29 -0.65 -13.03
CA PRO A 46 3.41 -0.98 -13.93
C PRO A 46 4.64 -0.07 -13.75
N ASP A 47 4.45 1.13 -13.22
CA ASP A 47 5.54 2.10 -12.99
C ASP A 47 6.21 1.98 -11.60
N LEU A 48 5.71 1.10 -10.71
CA LEU A 48 6.18 1.00 -9.33
C LEU A 48 6.86 -0.36 -9.10
N ASP A 49 7.93 -0.37 -8.30
CA ASP A 49 8.66 -1.59 -7.92
C ASP A 49 8.52 -1.85 -6.42
N LEU A 50 7.57 -2.71 -6.04
CA LEU A 50 7.36 -3.09 -4.65
C LEU A 50 8.40 -4.13 -4.21
N ALA A 51 9.32 -3.71 -3.35
CA ALA A 51 10.41 -4.55 -2.86
C ALA A 51 10.15 -5.18 -1.48
N ALA A 52 9.33 -4.54 -0.63
CA ALA A 52 9.04 -5.04 0.70
C ALA A 52 7.70 -4.54 1.24
N VAL A 53 7.07 -5.33 2.10
CA VAL A 53 5.86 -4.95 2.83
C VAL A 53 6.06 -5.18 4.32
N PHE A 54 5.69 -4.18 5.12
CA PHE A 54 5.84 -4.16 6.57
C PHE A 54 4.46 -4.01 7.21
N GLY A 55 4.14 -4.91 8.13
CA GLY A 55 2.89 -4.88 8.89
C GLY A 55 3.14 -4.40 10.32
N PRO A 56 2.11 -3.82 10.98
CA PRO A 56 2.14 -3.63 12.43
C PRO A 56 2.14 -4.98 13.18
N GLN A 57 2.05 -4.97 14.51
CA GLN A 57 2.17 -6.16 15.38
C GLN A 57 1.36 -7.40 14.92
N HIS A 58 0.23 -7.21 14.24
CA HIS A 58 -0.68 -8.27 13.77
C HIS A 58 -0.40 -8.78 12.34
N GLY A 59 0.71 -8.37 11.70
CA GLY A 59 1.03 -8.73 10.32
C GLY A 59 0.35 -7.83 9.29
N VAL A 60 0.80 -7.94 8.03
CA VAL A 60 0.36 -7.07 6.92
C VAL A 60 -1.11 -7.33 6.57
N HIS A 61 -1.57 -8.57 6.69
CA HIS A 61 -2.95 -8.97 6.40
C HIS A 61 -3.76 -9.24 7.67
N GLY A 62 -3.27 -8.87 8.86
CA GLY A 62 -3.92 -9.22 10.13
C GLY A 62 -3.86 -10.72 10.45
N GLU A 63 -2.94 -11.46 9.84
CA GLU A 63 -2.82 -12.92 9.97
C GLU A 63 -2.22 -13.38 11.31
N LYS A 64 -1.66 -12.47 12.12
CA LYS A 64 -1.19 -12.80 13.47
C LYS A 64 -2.25 -12.38 14.48
N GLN A 65 -2.90 -13.38 15.10
CA GLN A 65 -3.82 -13.15 16.21
C GLN A 65 -3.09 -12.49 17.39
N ASP A 66 -3.81 -11.60 18.08
CA ASP A 66 -3.42 -11.17 19.41
C ASP A 66 -3.33 -12.35 20.36
N ASN A 67 -2.27 -12.33 21.17
CA ASN A 67 -2.00 -13.17 22.33
C ASN A 67 -3.20 -14.04 22.78
N MET A 68 -3.08 -15.36 22.56
CA MET A 68 -3.80 -16.34 23.37
C MET A 68 -3.11 -16.50 24.72
#